data_AF-A0A438XSY3-F1
#
_entry.id   AF-A0A438XSY3-F1
#
_cell.length_a   1.000
_cell.length_b   1.000
_cell.length_c   1.000
_cell.angle_alpha   90.00
_cell.angle_beta   90.00
_cell.angle_gamma   90.00
#
_symmetry.space_group_name_H-M   'P 1'
#
loop_
_entity.id
_entity.type
_entity.pdbx_description
1 polymer ?
#
loop_
_entity_poly.entity_id
_entity_poly.type
_entity_poly.pdbx_seq_one_letter_code
_entity_poly.pdbx_strand_id
1 'polypeptide(L)' 'MQEVHDYGINFWSNNEFKIEKGLVKVCHGKNPSLLEIVQSVRDKGYRGPLLVRFPHLVQKQIKSLFDAFSSAI' A
#
# COMPACT_ATOMS: atom_id res chain seq x y z
N MET A 1 11.65 5.00 -24.87
CA MET A 1 10.95 4.11 -23.93
C MET A 1 11.43 4.50 -22.54
N GLN A 2 10.59 5.11 -21.70
CA GLN A 2 10.98 5.44 -20.32
C GLN A 2 11.10 4.13 -19.54
N GLU A 3 12.24 3.91 -18.89
CA GLU A 3 12.40 2.80 -17.94
C GLU A 3 11.37 2.98 -16.82
N VAL A 4 10.53 1.96 -16.64
CA VAL A 4 9.59 1.90 -15.52
C VAL A 4 10.40 1.52 -14.29
N HIS A 5 10.94 2.52 -13.59
CA HIS A 5 11.56 2.28 -12.30
C HIS A 5 10.48 1.97 -11.27
N ASP A 6 10.48 0.73 -10.80
CA ASP A 6 9.53 0.24 -9.80
C ASP A 6 9.98 0.51 -8.35
N TYR A 7 11.18 1.10 -8.18
CA TYR A 7 11.83 1.34 -6.89
C TYR A 7 11.94 0.05 -6.03
N GLY A 8 12.02 -1.11 -6.69
CA GLY A 8 12.03 -2.42 -6.04
C GLY A 8 10.74 -2.76 -5.29
N ILE A 9 9.64 -2.04 -5.54
CA ILE A 9 8.35 -2.24 -4.85
C ILE A 9 7.88 -3.69 -4.94
N ASN A 10 8.16 -4.37 -6.05
CA ASN A 10 7.78 -5.75 -6.26
C ASN A 10 8.50 -6.75 -5.32
N PHE A 11 9.64 -6.37 -4.74
CA PHE A 11 10.41 -7.23 -3.83
C PHE A 11 9.97 -7.10 -2.37
N TRP A 12 9.68 -5.89 -1.91
CA TRP A 12 9.41 -5.64 -0.48
C TRP A 12 7.92 -5.42 -0.18
N SER A 13 7.09 -5.03 -1.15
CA SER A 13 5.70 -4.65 -0.89
C SER A 13 4.77 -5.83 -0.68
N ASN A 14 5.18 -7.06 -1.03
CA ASN A 14 4.33 -8.26 -0.98
C ASN A 14 2.96 -8.08 -1.68
N ASN A 15 2.95 -7.40 -2.84
CA ASN A 15 1.75 -7.02 -3.58
C ASN A 15 0.75 -6.13 -2.81
N GLU A 16 1.13 -5.56 -1.66
CA GLU A 16 0.30 -4.58 -0.93
C GLU A 16 0.31 -3.21 -1.59
N PHE A 17 1.35 -2.91 -2.37
CA PHE A 17 1.50 -1.67 -3.12
C PHE A 17 1.96 -1.96 -4.54
N LYS A 18 1.42 -1.20 -5.50
CA LYS A 18 1.81 -1.27 -6.91
C LYS A 18 1.97 0.12 -7.51
N ILE A 19 2.81 0.25 -8.53
CA ILE A 19 2.90 1.48 -9.33
C ILE A 19 2.02 1.32 -10.56
N GLU A 20 1.09 2.25 -10.74
CA GLU A 20 0.19 2.28 -11.89
C GLU A 20 0.09 3.71 -12.40
N LYS A 21 0.39 3.93 -13.68
CA LYS A 21 0.41 5.26 -14.32
C LYS A 21 1.24 6.29 -13.52
N GLY A 22 2.38 5.86 -12.97
CA GLY A 22 3.27 6.70 -12.18
C GLY A 22 2.80 6.98 -10.74
N LEU A 23 1.70 6.38 -10.28
CA LEU A 23 1.18 6.56 -8.93
C LEU A 23 1.32 5.27 -8.12
N VAL A 24 1.81 5.40 -6.88
CA VAL A 24 1.79 4.29 -5.91
C VAL A 24 0.36 4.11 -5.40
N LYS A 25 -0.19 2.93 -5.65
CA LYS A 25 -1.53 2.51 -5.24
C LYS A 25 -1.47 1.47 -4.14
N VAL A 26 -2.38 1.59 -3.18
CA VAL A 26 -2.60 0.59 -2.12
C VAL A 26 -3.50 -0.50 -2.69
N CYS A 27 -3.07 -1.76 -2.69
CA CYS A 27 -3.77 -2.88 -3.30
C CYS A 27 -4.96 -3.37 -2.47
N HIS A 28 -5.91 -2.49 -2.17
CA HIS A 28 -7.10 -2.79 -1.37
C HIS A 28 -8.31 -1.98 -1.84
N GLY A 29 -9.48 -2.60 -1.87
CA GLY A 29 -10.72 -1.97 -2.33
C GLY A 29 -10.61 -1.49 -3.78
N LYS A 30 -10.79 -0.18 -4.01
CA LYS A 30 -10.69 0.45 -5.34
C LYS A 30 -9.26 0.74 -5.81
N ASN A 31 -8.26 0.28 -5.07
CA ASN A 31 -6.85 0.60 -5.29
C ASN A 31 -6.55 2.11 -5.33
N PRO A 32 -6.90 2.86 -4.26
CA PRO A 32 -6.61 4.28 -4.22
C PRO A 32 -5.11 4.53 -4.24
N SER A 33 -4.69 5.61 -4.89
CA SER A 33 -3.31 6.08 -4.83
C SER A 33 -3.01 6.78 -3.51
N LEU A 34 -1.76 6.70 -3.05
CA LEU A 34 -1.30 7.46 -1.90
C LEU A 34 -1.47 8.97 -2.11
N LEU A 35 -1.33 9.45 -3.35
CA LEU A 35 -1.54 10.84 -3.72
C LEU A 35 -2.99 11.27 -3.50
N GLU A 36 -3.97 10.49 -3.98
CA GLU A 36 -5.40 10.79 -3.77
C GLU A 36 -5.75 10.82 -2.28
N ILE A 37 -5.22 9.88 -1.49
CA ILE A 37 -5.45 9.83 -0.04
C ILE A 37 -4.91 11.12 0.60
N VAL A 38 -3.66 11.48 0.32
CA VAL A 38 -3.03 12.68 0.88
C VAL A 38 -3.77 13.94 0.42
N GLN A 39 -4.15 14.04 -0.84
CA GLN A 39 -4.89 15.20 -1.36
C GLN A 39 -6.22 15.36 -0.63
N SER A 40 -6.99 14.27 -0.47
CA SER A 40 -8.27 14.31 0.25
C SER A 40 -8.14 14.76 1.71
N VAL A 41 -7.01 14.50 2.35
CA VAL A 41 -6.71 14.91 3.72
C VAL A 41 -6.27 16.38 3.74
N ARG A 42 -5.47 16.81 2.76
CA ARG A 42 -5.04 18.21 2.63
C ARG A 42 -6.21 19.15 2.33
N ASP A 43 -7.16 18.71 1.49
CA ASP A 43 -8.37 19.47 1.15
C ASP A 43 -9.27 19.71 2.38
N LYS A 44 -9.17 18.83 3.39
CA LYS A 44 -9.84 18.99 4.70
C LYS A 44 -9.11 19.95 5.65
N GLY A 45 -8.01 20.57 5.21
CA GLY A 45 -7.24 21.54 5.98
C GLY A 45 -6.04 20.96 6.74
N TYR A 46 -5.79 19.64 6.69
CA TYR A 46 -4.64 19.03 7.36
C TYR A 46 -3.36 19.25 6.55
N ARG A 47 -2.48 20.12 7.06
CA ARG A 47 -1.20 20.48 6.44
C ARG A 47 -0.02 19.83 7.17
N GLY A 48 1.13 19.79 6.51
CA GLY A 48 2.36 19.20 7.05
C GLY A 48 2.53 17.71 6.73
N PRO A 49 3.46 17.02 7.43
CA PRO A 49 3.66 15.58 7.34
C PRO A 49 2.47 14.80 7.88
N LEU A 50 2.07 13.76 7.17
CA LEU A 50 0.93 12.92 7.54
C LEU A 50 1.40 11.48 7.77
N LEU A 51 1.00 10.89 8.89
CA LEU A 51 1.16 9.46 9.12
C LEU A 51 -0.16 8.75 8.78
N VAL A 52 -0.14 7.93 7.73
CA VAL A 52 -1.32 7.16 7.28
C VAL A 52 -1.17 5.71 7.74
N ARG A 53 -2.21 5.16 8.37
CA ARG A 53 -2.26 3.76 8.82
C ARG A 53 -3.25 2.98 7.97
N PHE A 54 -2.88 1.76 7.57
CA PHE A 54 -3.71 0.85 6.78
C PHE A 54 -4.05 -0.40 7.60
N PRO A 55 -5.20 -0.43 8.31
CA PRO A 55 -5.55 -1.55 9.19
C PRO A 55 -5.61 -2.91 8.47
N HIS A 56 -6.04 -2.92 7.21
CA HIS A 56 -6.13 -4.14 6.40
C HIS A 56 -4.76 -4.81 6.16
N LEU A 57 -3.66 -4.05 6.13
CA LEU A 57 -2.31 -4.61 5.99
C LEU A 57 -1.89 -5.36 7.25
N VAL A 58 -2.17 -4.78 8.43
CA VAL A 58 -1.92 -5.43 9.72
C VAL A 58 -2.74 -6.72 9.83
N GLN A 59 -4.00 -6.67 9.45
CA GLN A 59 -4.87 -7.86 9.43
C GLN A 59 -4.31 -8.96 8.51
N LYS A 60 -3.84 -8.60 7.31
CA LYS A 60 -3.25 -9.55 6.36
C LYS A 60 -1.95 -10.16 6.88
N GLN A 61 -1.12 -9.40 7.59
CA GLN A 61 0.10 -9.92 8.23
C GLN A 61 -0.23 -10.95 9.31
N ILE A 62 -1.19 -10.64 10.19
CA ILE A 62 -1.64 -11.58 11.22
C ILE A 62 -2.16 -12.86 10.55
N LYS A 63 -3.05 -12.74 9.55
CA LYS A 63 -3.58 -13.89 8.83
C LYS A 63 -2.46 -14.73 8.19
N SER A 64 -1.51 -14.08 7.51
CA SER A 64 -0.40 -14.77 6.83
C SER A 64 0.48 -15.55 7.82
N LEU A 65 0.70 -14.99 9.01
CA LEU A 65 1.42 -15.67 10.09
C LEU A 65 0.70 -16.96 10.51
N PHE A 66 -0.60 -16.87 10.83
CA PHE A 66 -1.39 -18.02 11.25
C PHE A 66 -1.55 -19.07 10.14
N ASP A 67 -1.74 -18.63 8.89
CA ASP A 67 -1.82 -19.52 7.73
C ASP A 67 -0.51 -20.31 7.54
N ALA A 68 0.64 -19.64 7.67
CA ALA A 68 1.95 -20.27 7.53
C ALA A 68 2.15 -21.40 8.54
N PHE A 69 1.83 -21.15 9.82
CA PHE A 69 1.89 -22.20 10.85
C PHE A 69 0.88 -23.32 10.62
N SER A 70 -0.36 -22.98 10.24
CA SER A 70 -1.40 -23.96 9.95
C SER A 70 -1.06 -24.84 8.74
N SER A 71 -0.34 -24.32 7.75
CA SER A 71 0.06 -25.05 6.55
C SER A 71 1.24 -26.01 6.76
N ALA A 72 1.99 -25.82 7.85
CA ALA A 72 3.15 -26.64 8.20
C ALA A 72 2.80 -27.82 9.12
N ILE A 73 1.58 -27.82 9.67
CA ILE A 73 1.01 -28.85 10.55
C ILE A 73 0.09 -29.74 9.72
#